data_AF-F6PFV8-F1
#
_entry.id   AF-F6PFV8-F1
#
_cell.length_a   1.000
_cell.length_b   1.000
_cell.length_c   1.000
_cell.angle_alpha   90.00
_cell.angle_beta   90.00
_cell.angle_gamma   90.00
#
_symmetry.space_group_name_H-M   'P 1'
#
loop_
_entity.id
_entity.type
_entity.pdbx_description
1 polymer ?
#
loop_
_entity_poly.entity_id
_entity_poly.type
_entity_poly.pdbx_seq_one_letter_code
_entity_poly.pdbx_strand_id
1 'polypeptide(L)'
;MAGKKALIVLAHEVKTSFNYAMKEAAVEALKKKGWEVTVSDLYAMKFNPVISRNDITGKLKDPDNFQYPAESVLAYKEGRLTPDIVAEQKKLEAADLVIFQKKKAVLSITTGGMGSMYSLLGIHGDVNILLWPIQSGILYFCGFQVLEPQMAYSIGHTPADARIKILEGWKQRLGSIWEETPLTFAPSSYFDLNFQAGFLMKKEVQEEQKNKKMGLSVGHHLGKSIPTDNQVKAKK
;
A
#
# COMPACT_ATOMS: atom_id res chain seq x y z
N MET A 1 -19.22 -10.20 9.25
CA MET A 1 -18.54 -9.40 8.20
C MET A 1 -19.35 -9.25 6.91
N ALA A 2 -20.62 -9.65 6.86
CA ALA A 2 -21.44 -9.48 5.65
C ALA A 2 -21.53 -7.99 5.26
N GLY A 3 -21.37 -7.69 3.97
CA GLY A 3 -21.52 -6.35 3.41
C GLY A 3 -20.24 -5.52 3.27
N LYS A 4 -19.06 -6.06 3.60
CA LYS A 4 -17.78 -5.37 3.33
C LYS A 4 -17.35 -5.51 1.88
N LYS A 5 -16.67 -4.48 1.35
CA LYS A 5 -16.17 -4.42 -0.02
C LYS A 5 -14.65 -4.48 -0.05
N ALA A 6 -14.07 -5.31 -0.91
CA ALA A 6 -12.63 -5.40 -1.12
C ALA A 6 -12.27 -5.13 -2.59
N LEU A 7 -11.22 -4.35 -2.80
CA LEU A 7 -10.56 -4.21 -4.10
C LEU A 7 -9.21 -4.94 -4.08
N ILE A 8 -8.99 -5.83 -5.05
CA ILE A 8 -7.70 -6.48 -5.27
C ILE A 8 -7.09 -5.94 -6.56
N VAL A 9 -5.92 -5.31 -6.46
CA VAL A 9 -5.12 -4.86 -7.61
C VAL A 9 -4.03 -5.89 -7.89
N LEU A 10 -4.06 -6.50 -9.07
CA LEU A 10 -3.07 -7.48 -9.51
C LEU A 10 -2.18 -6.88 -10.61
N ALA A 11 -0.87 -6.96 -10.42
CA ALA A 11 0.13 -6.47 -11.37
C ALA A 11 1.06 -7.61 -11.82
N HIS A 12 0.49 -8.64 -12.46
CA HIS A 12 1.27 -9.75 -13.02
C HIS A 12 0.62 -10.27 -14.30
N GLU A 13 1.40 -10.40 -15.37
CA GLU A 13 0.90 -10.75 -16.71
C GLU A 13 0.36 -12.18 -16.82
N VAL A 14 1.11 -13.12 -16.25
CA VAL A 14 0.89 -14.55 -16.51
C VAL A 14 -0.14 -15.15 -15.54
N LYS A 15 -1.20 -15.76 -16.09
CA LYS A 15 -2.27 -16.43 -15.31
C LYS A 15 -1.81 -17.68 -14.56
N THR A 16 -0.76 -18.34 -15.03
CA THR A 16 -0.16 -19.51 -14.35
C THR A 16 0.84 -19.12 -13.25
N SER A 17 1.02 -17.82 -12.98
CA SER A 17 1.92 -17.35 -11.94
C SER A 17 1.39 -17.59 -10.53
N PHE A 18 2.31 -17.65 -9.56
CA PHE A 18 1.93 -17.70 -8.15
C PHE A 18 1.22 -16.43 -7.67
N ASN A 19 1.51 -15.27 -8.27
CA ASN A 19 0.80 -14.02 -7.97
C ASN A 19 -0.68 -14.09 -8.38
N TYR A 20 -0.98 -14.69 -9.53
CA TYR A 20 -2.36 -14.93 -9.95
C TYR A 20 -3.07 -15.89 -8.99
N ALA A 21 -2.39 -16.96 -8.54
CA ALA A 21 -2.92 -17.89 -7.55
C ALA A 21 -3.20 -17.23 -6.18
N MET A 22 -2.32 -16.35 -5.70
CA MET A 22 -2.54 -15.57 -4.47
C MET A 22 -3.76 -14.65 -4.59
N LYS A 23 -3.99 -14.05 -5.77
CA LYS A 23 -5.19 -13.25 -6.06
C LYS A 23 -6.45 -14.11 -6.03
N GLU A 24 -6.45 -15.28 -6.69
CA GLU A 24 -7.60 -16.19 -6.68
C GLU A 24 -7.93 -16.68 -5.26
N ALA A 25 -6.91 -17.07 -4.50
CA ALA A 25 -7.06 -17.46 -3.10
C ALA A 25 -7.68 -16.32 -2.26
N ALA A 26 -7.29 -15.07 -2.52
CA ALA A 26 -7.87 -13.92 -1.84
C ALA A 26 -9.34 -13.69 -2.18
N VAL A 27 -9.70 -13.77 -3.47
CA VAL A 27 -11.08 -13.67 -3.94
C VAL A 27 -11.94 -14.75 -3.28
N GLU A 28 -11.49 -16.00 -3.30
CA GLU A 28 -12.19 -17.14 -2.70
C GLU A 28 -12.44 -16.93 -1.20
N ALA A 29 -11.38 -16.62 -0.43
CA ALA A 29 -11.46 -16.48 1.01
C ALA A 29 -12.37 -15.33 1.45
N LEU A 30 -12.25 -14.17 0.79
CA LEU A 30 -13.04 -12.98 1.12
C LEU A 30 -14.53 -13.19 0.76
N LYS A 31 -14.82 -13.74 -0.43
CA LYS A 31 -16.21 -14.07 -0.83
C LYS A 31 -16.83 -15.08 0.13
N LYS A 32 -16.09 -16.10 0.56
CA LYS A 32 -16.54 -17.09 1.56
C LYS A 32 -16.90 -16.45 2.91
N LYS A 33 -16.30 -15.30 3.25
CA LYS A 33 -16.63 -14.48 4.44
C LYS A 33 -17.74 -13.45 4.22
N GLY A 34 -18.37 -13.44 3.03
CA GLY A 34 -19.47 -12.54 2.69
C GLY A 34 -19.04 -11.16 2.22
N TRP A 35 -17.80 -11.02 1.73
CA TRP A 35 -17.32 -9.77 1.12
C TRP A 35 -17.74 -9.68 -0.35
N GLU A 36 -18.06 -8.46 -0.78
CA GLU A 36 -18.08 -8.11 -2.21
C GLU A 36 -16.64 -7.86 -2.66
N VAL A 37 -16.18 -8.59 -3.68
CA VAL A 37 -14.78 -8.51 -4.13
C VAL A 37 -14.73 -8.02 -5.57
N THR A 38 -14.05 -6.90 -5.79
CA THR A 38 -13.73 -6.33 -7.09
C THR A 38 -12.24 -6.53 -7.39
N VAL A 39 -11.90 -6.77 -8.66
CA VAL A 39 -10.52 -7.01 -9.10
C VAL A 39 -10.15 -6.01 -10.21
N SER A 40 -8.96 -5.42 -10.08
CA SER A 40 -8.28 -4.69 -11.14
C SER A 40 -7.00 -5.45 -11.52
N ASP A 41 -7.10 -6.29 -12.54
CA ASP A 41 -5.97 -7.01 -13.13
C ASP A 41 -5.35 -6.13 -14.22
N LEU A 42 -4.28 -5.41 -13.87
CA LEU A 42 -3.74 -4.32 -14.67
C LEU A 42 -3.28 -4.81 -16.07
N TYR A 43 -2.70 -6.01 -16.14
CA TYR A 43 -2.28 -6.60 -17.40
C TYR A 43 -3.48 -7.05 -18.24
N ALA A 44 -4.45 -7.73 -17.65
CA ALA A 44 -5.66 -8.14 -18.37
C ALA A 44 -6.48 -6.93 -18.87
N MET A 45 -6.43 -5.81 -18.13
CA MET A 45 -7.06 -4.54 -18.50
C MET A 45 -6.29 -3.77 -19.58
N LYS A 46 -5.04 -4.15 -19.89
CA LYS A 46 -4.10 -3.34 -20.70
C LYS A 46 -4.01 -1.91 -20.16
N PHE A 47 -3.94 -1.79 -18.82
CA PHE A 47 -3.93 -0.52 -18.12
C PHE A 47 -2.79 0.38 -18.64
N ASN A 48 -3.08 1.63 -18.97
CA ASN A 48 -2.06 2.61 -19.35
C ASN A 48 -1.34 3.14 -18.09
N PRO A 49 -0.05 2.84 -17.89
CA PRO A 49 0.66 3.31 -16.70
C PRO A 49 1.31 4.69 -16.87
N VAL A 50 1.23 5.29 -18.06
CA VAL A 50 1.94 6.53 -18.39
C VAL A 50 1.02 7.72 -18.19
N ILE A 51 1.25 8.48 -17.12
CA ILE A 51 0.55 9.75 -16.90
C ILE A 51 0.85 10.72 -18.05
N SER A 52 -0.20 11.37 -18.56
CA SER A 52 -0.02 12.30 -19.67
C SER A 52 -1.17 13.30 -19.76
N ARG A 53 -1.06 14.29 -20.65
CA ARG A 53 -2.17 15.17 -21.00
C ARG A 53 -3.40 14.42 -21.52
N ASN A 54 -3.24 13.19 -22.00
CA ASN A 54 -4.34 12.38 -22.53
C ASN A 54 -5.27 11.86 -21.43
N ASP A 55 -4.87 11.97 -20.16
CA ASP A 55 -5.69 11.61 -18.98
C ASP A 55 -6.82 12.64 -18.74
N ILE A 56 -6.78 13.75 -19.48
CA ILE A 56 -7.68 14.89 -19.32
C ILE A 56 -8.42 15.13 -20.63
N THR A 57 -9.75 15.07 -20.55
CA THR A 57 -10.64 15.41 -21.65
C THR A 57 -10.99 16.90 -21.62
N GLY A 58 -11.34 17.45 -22.79
CA GLY A 58 -11.70 18.86 -22.92
C GLY A 58 -10.51 19.82 -22.86
N LYS A 59 -10.77 21.06 -22.44
CA LYS A 59 -9.77 22.14 -22.45
C LYS A 59 -8.86 22.07 -21.22
N LEU A 60 -7.55 22.19 -21.44
CA LEU A 60 -6.55 22.43 -20.41
C LEU A 60 -6.59 23.90 -19.99
N LYS A 61 -6.22 24.19 -18.74
CA LYS A 61 -6.12 25.56 -18.22
C LYS A 61 -4.93 26.30 -18.81
N ASP A 62 -3.77 25.64 -18.90
CA ASP A 62 -2.52 26.17 -19.45
C ASP A 62 -1.84 25.10 -20.34
N PRO A 63 -2.26 25.00 -21.62
CA PRO A 63 -1.73 23.97 -22.53
C PRO A 63 -0.27 24.18 -22.91
N ASP A 64 0.21 25.43 -22.90
CA ASP A 64 1.58 25.80 -23.28
C ASP A 64 2.58 25.52 -22.16
N ASN A 65 2.13 25.59 -20.89
CA ASN A 65 2.90 25.21 -19.71
C ASN A 65 2.14 24.14 -18.90
N PHE A 66 1.99 22.95 -19.49
CA PHE A 66 1.25 21.85 -18.88
C PHE A 66 1.82 21.41 -17.52
N GLN A 67 0.99 21.47 -16.48
CA GLN A 67 1.31 21.02 -15.12
C GLN A 67 0.35 19.92 -14.68
N TYR A 68 0.77 18.65 -14.77
CA TYR A 68 -0.08 17.49 -14.48
C TYR A 68 -0.80 17.58 -13.12
N PRO A 69 -0.14 17.96 -11.98
CA PRO A 69 -0.83 18.03 -10.70
C PRO A 69 -1.98 19.04 -10.69
N ALA A 70 -1.79 20.22 -11.29
CA ALA A 70 -2.82 21.27 -11.30
C ALA A 70 -3.97 20.91 -12.27
N GLU A 71 -3.62 20.45 -13.46
CA GLU A 71 -4.58 20.12 -14.52
C GLU A 71 -5.44 18.90 -14.16
N SER A 72 -4.83 17.83 -13.63
CA SER A 72 -5.58 16.63 -13.24
C SER A 72 -6.51 16.88 -12.05
N VAL A 73 -6.12 17.72 -11.08
CA VAL A 73 -7.00 18.13 -9.97
C VAL A 73 -8.19 18.95 -10.48
N LEU A 74 -7.96 19.86 -11.43
CA LEU A 74 -9.06 20.61 -12.06
C LEU A 74 -9.98 19.68 -12.85
N ALA A 75 -9.40 18.77 -13.64
CA ALA A 75 -10.14 17.77 -14.40
C ALA A 75 -10.98 16.87 -13.50
N TYR A 76 -10.47 16.44 -12.35
CA TYR A 76 -11.24 15.71 -11.35
C TYR A 76 -12.45 16.51 -10.86
N LYS A 77 -12.24 17.77 -10.45
CA LYS A 77 -13.33 18.64 -9.95
C LYS A 77 -14.42 18.89 -10.99
N GLU A 78 -14.05 18.94 -12.26
CA GLU A 78 -14.95 19.23 -13.38
C GLU A 78 -15.46 17.96 -14.10
N GLY A 79 -15.11 16.76 -13.63
CA GLY A 79 -15.56 15.50 -14.24
C GLY A 79 -14.96 15.21 -15.62
N ARG A 80 -13.75 15.70 -15.88
CA ARG A 80 -13.05 15.63 -17.17
C ARG A 80 -11.90 14.62 -17.23
N LEU A 81 -11.67 13.85 -16.18
CA LEU A 81 -10.72 12.72 -16.25
C LEU A 81 -11.21 11.67 -17.25
N THR A 82 -10.28 10.93 -17.86
CA THR A 82 -10.65 9.85 -18.78
C THR A 82 -11.46 8.74 -18.11
N PRO A 83 -12.33 8.04 -18.86
CA PRO A 83 -13.25 7.05 -18.28
C PRO A 83 -12.56 5.89 -17.54
N ASP A 84 -11.37 5.49 -17.96
CA ASP A 84 -10.57 4.43 -17.33
C ASP A 84 -10.07 4.85 -15.93
N ILE A 85 -9.57 6.09 -15.79
CA ILE A 85 -9.18 6.65 -14.48
C ILE A 85 -10.40 6.78 -13.56
N VAL A 86 -11.51 7.31 -14.08
CA VAL A 86 -12.76 7.45 -13.30
C VAL A 86 -13.29 6.09 -12.85
N ALA A 87 -13.17 5.04 -13.69
CA ALA A 87 -13.58 3.69 -13.32
C ALA A 87 -12.78 3.14 -12.14
N GLU A 88 -11.46 3.35 -12.10
CA GLU A 88 -10.62 2.92 -10.98
C GLU A 88 -10.87 3.75 -9.71
N GLN A 89 -11.08 5.07 -9.83
CA GLN A 89 -11.46 5.92 -8.69
C GLN A 89 -12.76 5.44 -8.05
N LYS A 90 -13.78 5.07 -8.85
CA LYS A 90 -15.03 4.51 -8.32
C LYS A 90 -14.83 3.19 -7.55
N LYS A 91 -13.92 2.33 -7.99
CA LYS A 91 -13.58 1.09 -7.27
C LYS A 91 -12.93 1.41 -5.92
N LEU A 92 -12.04 2.41 -5.89
CA LEU A 92 -11.41 2.89 -4.64
C LEU A 92 -12.44 3.51 -3.69
N GLU A 93 -13.37 4.31 -4.20
CA GLU A 93 -14.45 4.89 -3.40
C GLU A 93 -15.32 3.82 -2.76
N ALA A 94 -15.69 2.78 -3.53
CA ALA A 94 -16.57 1.71 -3.09
C ALA A 94 -15.94 0.73 -2.11
N ALA A 95 -14.62 0.47 -2.17
CA ALA A 95 -14.00 -0.56 -1.34
C ALA A 95 -13.94 -0.14 0.14
N ASP A 96 -14.09 -1.04 1.11
CA ASP A 96 -13.77 -0.78 2.54
C ASP A 96 -12.29 -1.07 2.84
N LEU A 97 -11.70 -1.94 2.02
CA LEU A 97 -10.29 -2.23 1.94
C LEU A 97 -9.79 -1.58 0.63
N VAL A 98 -8.92 -0.56 0.74
CA VAL A 98 -8.36 0.41 -0.26
C VAL A 98 -8.89 1.93 -0.14
N ILE A 99 -8.12 3.02 0.26
CA ILE A 99 -8.37 4.22 1.23
C ILE A 99 -9.52 5.25 1.15
N PHE A 100 -9.96 5.83 2.32
CA PHE A 100 -9.57 7.16 2.92
C PHE A 100 -9.94 7.21 4.43
N GLN A 101 -8.96 7.36 5.36
CA GLN A 101 -9.01 7.31 6.86
C GLN A 101 -9.68 6.10 7.55
N LYS A 102 -10.75 5.53 6.99
CA LYS A 102 -11.54 4.40 7.54
C LYS A 102 -11.28 3.06 6.86
N LYS A 103 -10.24 2.99 6.03
CA LYS A 103 -9.98 1.85 5.14
C LYS A 103 -8.59 1.30 5.36
N LYS A 104 -8.47 -0.01 5.22
CA LYS A 104 -7.21 -0.76 5.40
C LYS A 104 -6.56 -1.08 4.06
N ALA A 105 -5.24 -1.14 4.01
CA ALA A 105 -4.47 -1.68 2.88
C ALA A 105 -3.51 -2.75 3.36
N VAL A 106 -3.24 -3.73 2.50
CA VAL A 106 -2.21 -4.74 2.71
C VAL A 106 -1.44 -4.93 1.40
N LEU A 107 -0.11 -5.03 1.51
CA LEU A 107 0.73 -5.45 0.41
C LEU A 107 0.92 -6.96 0.48
N SER A 108 0.68 -7.68 -0.61
CA SER A 108 1.03 -9.11 -0.75
C SER A 108 2.09 -9.26 -1.82
N ILE A 109 3.32 -9.58 -1.41
CA ILE A 109 4.52 -9.50 -2.25
C ILE A 109 5.20 -10.87 -2.34
N THR A 110 5.55 -11.28 -3.54
CA THR A 110 6.43 -12.43 -3.79
C THR A 110 7.82 -11.94 -4.21
N THR A 111 8.89 -12.57 -3.74
CA THR A 111 10.26 -12.25 -4.18
C THR A 111 10.96 -13.47 -4.80
N GLY A 112 12.01 -13.20 -5.59
CA GLY A 112 12.99 -14.22 -6.01
C GLY A 112 14.02 -14.51 -4.92
N GLY A 113 14.53 -13.48 -4.24
CA GLY A 113 15.52 -13.63 -3.16
C GLY A 113 14.93 -14.26 -1.90
N MET A 114 15.77 -14.95 -1.12
CA MET A 114 15.39 -15.54 0.17
C MET A 114 15.18 -14.47 1.23
N GLY A 115 14.39 -14.76 2.27
CA GLY A 115 14.14 -13.83 3.37
C GLY A 115 15.42 -13.36 4.08
N SER A 116 16.44 -14.22 4.21
CA SER A 116 17.73 -13.86 4.83
C SER A 116 18.48 -12.76 4.07
N MET A 117 18.28 -12.65 2.75
CA MET A 117 18.89 -11.61 1.92
C MET A 117 18.33 -10.22 2.24
N TYR A 118 17.11 -10.14 2.78
CA TYR A 118 16.44 -8.92 3.18
C TYR A 118 16.44 -8.70 4.71
N SER A 119 17.25 -9.47 5.44
CA SER A 119 17.48 -9.27 6.87
C SER A 119 18.46 -8.12 7.11
N LEU A 120 18.63 -7.71 8.38
CA LEU A 120 19.61 -6.68 8.76
C LEU A 120 21.05 -7.00 8.33
N LEU A 121 21.38 -8.28 8.15
CA LEU A 121 22.70 -8.77 7.73
C LEU A 121 22.72 -9.23 6.26
N GLY A 122 21.57 -9.13 5.58
CA GLY A 122 21.40 -9.60 4.22
C GLY A 122 21.97 -8.62 3.19
N ILE A 123 22.35 -9.15 2.03
CA ILE A 123 22.98 -8.36 0.96
C ILE A 123 22.07 -7.26 0.37
N HIS A 124 20.74 -7.41 0.49
CA HIS A 124 19.78 -6.39 0.07
C HIS A 124 19.41 -5.40 1.17
N GLY A 125 19.92 -5.60 2.39
CA GLY A 125 19.61 -4.80 3.55
C GLY A 125 18.19 -5.02 4.09
N ASP A 126 17.84 -4.23 5.09
CA ASP A 126 16.59 -4.35 5.84
C ASP A 126 15.35 -4.12 4.96
N VAL A 127 14.47 -5.14 4.88
CA VAL A 127 13.20 -5.06 4.16
C VAL A 127 12.32 -3.90 4.61
N ASN A 128 12.43 -3.47 5.87
CA ASN A 128 11.66 -2.34 6.40
C ASN A 128 11.96 -1.04 5.63
N ILE A 129 13.20 -0.86 5.19
CA ILE A 129 13.64 0.30 4.41
C ILE A 129 13.04 0.24 3.00
N LEU A 130 13.01 -0.94 2.39
CA LEU A 130 12.47 -1.15 1.04
C LEU A 130 10.94 -0.92 0.98
N LEU A 131 10.22 -1.28 2.04
CA LEU A 131 8.77 -1.14 2.12
C LEU A 131 8.31 0.28 2.41
N TRP A 132 9.14 1.08 3.10
CA TRP A 132 8.78 2.40 3.60
C TRP A 132 8.23 3.36 2.52
N PRO A 133 8.86 3.54 1.35
CA PRO A 133 8.36 4.49 0.34
C PRO A 133 6.95 4.14 -0.16
N ILE A 134 6.61 2.86 -0.21
CA ILE A 134 5.29 2.39 -0.68
C ILE A 134 4.27 2.52 0.45
N GLN A 135 4.57 1.92 1.61
CA GLN A 135 3.64 1.89 2.74
C GLN A 135 3.42 3.29 3.34
N SER A 136 4.47 4.09 3.51
CA SER A 136 4.37 5.44 4.04
C SER A 136 4.04 6.46 2.95
N GLY A 137 4.84 6.50 1.89
CA GLY A 137 4.82 7.56 0.88
C GLY A 137 3.65 7.50 -0.12
N ILE A 138 3.07 6.31 -0.34
CA ILE A 138 1.91 6.14 -1.23
C ILE A 138 0.67 5.83 -0.40
N LEU A 139 0.75 4.78 0.42
CA LEU A 139 -0.43 4.27 1.10
C LEU A 139 -0.84 5.16 2.28
N TYR A 140 0.03 5.30 3.29
CA TYR A 140 -0.28 6.08 4.49
C TYR A 140 -0.44 7.57 4.18
N PHE A 141 0.29 8.11 3.19
CA PHE A 141 0.13 9.50 2.71
C PHE A 141 -1.32 9.81 2.33
N CYS A 142 -1.97 8.90 1.60
CA CYS A 142 -3.38 9.04 1.23
C CYS A 142 -4.33 8.62 2.40
N GLY A 143 -3.82 8.26 3.57
CA GLY A 143 -4.59 8.04 4.80
C GLY A 143 -4.92 6.58 5.14
N PHE A 144 -4.18 5.59 4.61
CA PHE A 144 -4.42 4.17 4.89
C PHE A 144 -4.06 3.78 6.31
N GLN A 145 -4.89 2.91 6.88
CA GLN A 145 -4.41 1.96 7.89
C GLN A 145 -3.68 0.83 7.17
N VAL A 146 -2.35 0.88 7.14
CA VAL A 146 -1.53 -0.13 6.46
C VAL A 146 -1.34 -1.32 7.38
N LEU A 147 -1.78 -2.51 6.95
CA LEU A 147 -1.60 -3.78 7.67
C LEU A 147 -0.23 -4.38 7.41
N GLU A 148 0.15 -5.38 8.20
CA GLU A 148 1.39 -6.14 7.99
C GLU A 148 1.45 -6.69 6.55
N PRO A 149 2.55 -6.54 5.82
CA PRO A 149 2.66 -7.08 4.47
C PRO A 149 2.67 -8.62 4.51
N GLN A 150 1.97 -9.24 3.55
CA GLN A 150 2.07 -10.67 3.28
C GLN A 150 3.30 -10.93 2.40
N MET A 151 4.39 -11.41 3.00
CA MET A 151 5.65 -11.68 2.29
C MET A 151 5.79 -13.16 1.96
N ALA A 152 5.98 -13.50 0.69
CA ALA A 152 6.31 -14.84 0.21
C ALA A 152 7.68 -14.83 -0.47
N TYR A 153 8.73 -15.11 0.30
CA TYR A 153 10.11 -15.06 -0.16
C TYR A 153 10.50 -16.28 -1.01
N SER A 154 11.41 -16.07 -1.97
CA SER A 154 12.02 -17.13 -2.79
C SER A 154 11.00 -18.10 -3.40
N ILE A 155 9.92 -17.57 -3.96
CA ILE A 155 8.80 -18.41 -4.41
C ILE A 155 9.20 -19.39 -5.53
N GLY A 156 10.16 -19.00 -6.36
CA GLY A 156 10.75 -19.85 -7.41
C GLY A 156 11.51 -21.07 -6.87
N HIS A 157 11.94 -21.04 -5.60
CA HIS A 157 12.65 -22.13 -4.93
C HIS A 157 11.77 -22.86 -3.90
N THR A 158 10.49 -22.50 -3.79
CA THR A 158 9.57 -23.10 -2.82
C THR A 158 8.93 -24.36 -3.40
N PRO A 159 9.01 -25.54 -2.74
CA PRO A 159 8.38 -26.78 -3.18
C PRO A 159 6.85 -26.66 -3.34
N ALA A 160 6.25 -27.54 -4.14
CA ALA A 160 4.83 -27.45 -4.49
C ALA A 160 3.89 -27.55 -3.28
N ASP A 161 4.16 -28.46 -2.36
CA ASP A 161 3.40 -28.63 -1.11
C ASP A 161 3.51 -27.39 -0.20
N ALA A 162 4.69 -26.79 -0.13
CA ALA A 162 4.92 -25.56 0.61
C ALA A 162 4.18 -24.36 -0.02
N ARG A 163 4.14 -24.26 -1.36
CA ARG A 163 3.34 -23.23 -2.06
C ARG A 163 1.85 -23.34 -1.76
N ILE A 164 1.31 -24.56 -1.66
CA ILE A 164 -0.08 -24.79 -1.24
C ILE A 164 -0.30 -24.28 0.17
N LYS A 165 0.61 -24.58 1.12
CA LYS A 165 0.53 -24.08 2.50
C LYS A 165 0.56 -22.56 2.59
N ILE A 166 1.34 -21.88 1.73
CA ILE A 166 1.35 -20.41 1.65
C ILE A 166 -0.02 -19.87 1.22
N LEU A 167 -0.64 -20.47 0.20
CA LEU A 167 -1.99 -20.08 -0.24
C LEU A 167 -3.03 -20.27 0.86
N GLU A 168 -3.00 -21.42 1.55
CA GLU A 168 -3.95 -21.70 2.65
C GLU A 168 -3.73 -20.77 3.85
N GLY A 169 -2.48 -20.49 4.23
CA GLY A 169 -2.16 -19.51 5.27
C GLY A 169 -2.65 -18.10 4.91
N TRP A 170 -2.55 -17.73 3.64
CA TRP A 170 -3.09 -16.45 3.15
C TRP A 170 -4.61 -16.39 3.25
N LYS A 171 -5.32 -17.45 2.82
CA LYS A 171 -6.78 -17.57 3.00
C LYS A 171 -7.18 -17.48 4.47
N GLN A 172 -6.43 -18.14 5.36
CA GLN A 172 -6.69 -18.14 6.80
C GLN A 172 -6.59 -16.71 7.36
N ARG A 173 -5.50 -15.99 7.05
CA ARG A 173 -5.31 -14.60 7.47
C ARG A 173 -6.44 -13.68 7.01
N LEU A 174 -6.82 -13.79 5.74
CA LEU A 174 -7.96 -13.05 5.17
C LEU A 174 -9.28 -13.29 5.89
N GLY A 175 -9.41 -14.43 6.58
CA GLY A 175 -10.58 -14.76 7.38
C GLY A 175 -10.88 -13.78 8.52
N SER A 176 -9.86 -13.07 9.02
CA SER A 176 -9.96 -12.09 10.11
C SER A 176 -9.15 -10.81 9.86
N ILE A 177 -8.72 -10.56 8.61
CA ILE A 177 -7.82 -9.45 8.26
C ILE A 177 -8.35 -8.07 8.68
N TRP A 178 -9.67 -7.90 8.72
CA TRP A 178 -10.28 -6.64 9.12
C TRP A 178 -10.06 -6.30 10.60
N GLU A 179 -9.80 -7.29 11.45
CA GLU A 179 -9.60 -7.09 12.89
C GLU A 179 -8.12 -6.86 13.24
N GLU A 180 -7.21 -6.97 12.27
CA GLU A 180 -5.77 -6.78 12.50
C GLU A 180 -5.44 -5.34 12.90
N THR A 181 -4.53 -5.20 13.87
CA THR A 181 -3.89 -3.93 14.22
C THR A 181 -3.00 -3.48 13.05
N PRO A 182 -3.12 -2.23 12.57
CA PRO A 182 -2.24 -1.72 11.52
C PRO A 182 -0.82 -1.44 12.02
N LEU A 183 0.11 -1.31 11.07
CA LEU A 183 1.45 -0.78 11.27
C LEU A 183 1.40 0.65 11.83
N THR A 184 2.46 1.03 12.55
CA THR A 184 2.54 2.34 13.21
C THR A 184 3.40 3.32 12.44
N PHE A 185 2.85 4.51 12.22
CA PHE A 185 3.51 5.67 11.61
C PHE A 185 3.49 6.85 12.58
N ALA A 186 4.37 7.83 12.38
CA ALA A 186 4.31 9.08 13.13
C ALA A 186 2.98 9.80 12.80
N PRO A 187 2.14 10.13 13.81
CA PRO A 187 0.90 10.86 13.56
C PRO A 187 1.18 12.26 13.01
N SER A 188 0.34 12.75 12.11
CA SER A 188 0.46 14.12 11.58
C SER A 188 0.37 15.19 12.66
N SER A 189 -0.31 14.89 13.79
CA SER A 189 -0.40 15.77 14.95
C SER A 189 0.95 16.06 15.62
N TYR A 190 1.99 15.28 15.32
CA TYR A 190 3.36 15.51 15.80
C TYR A 190 4.09 16.63 15.04
N PHE A 191 3.51 17.15 13.96
CA PHE A 191 4.16 18.10 13.05
C PHE A 191 3.38 19.41 12.98
N ASP A 192 4.10 20.51 12.74
CA ASP A 192 3.53 21.81 12.43
C ASP A 192 3.24 21.90 10.93
N LEU A 193 1.98 21.61 10.55
CA LEU A 193 1.56 21.43 9.16
C LEU A 193 1.34 22.76 8.41
N ASN A 194 2.36 23.61 8.36
CA ASN A 194 2.32 24.88 7.62
C ASN A 194 3.69 25.20 7.01
N PHE A 195 3.67 26.01 5.93
CA PHE A 195 4.88 26.39 5.21
C PHE A 195 5.88 27.19 6.06
N GLN A 196 5.39 28.02 6.99
CA GLN A 196 6.26 28.85 7.83
C GLN A 196 7.11 28.02 8.79
N ALA A 197 6.55 26.94 9.33
CA ALA A 197 7.25 25.97 10.16
C ALA A 197 8.00 24.90 9.36
N GLY A 198 7.91 24.91 8.02
CA GLY A 198 8.58 23.96 7.14
C GLY A 198 8.10 22.51 7.29
N PHE A 199 6.88 22.28 7.79
CA PHE A 199 6.34 20.94 8.05
C PHE A 199 7.19 20.09 9.02
N LEU A 200 7.93 20.74 9.92
CA LEU A 200 8.80 20.06 10.88
C LEU A 200 8.02 19.50 12.08
N MET A 201 8.65 18.54 12.76
CA MET A 201 8.14 18.00 14.02
C MET A 201 8.05 19.11 15.09
N LYS A 202 6.98 19.13 15.86
CA LYS A 202 6.76 20.11 16.93
C LYS A 202 7.86 20.03 18.00
N LYS A 203 8.24 21.18 18.57
CA LYS A 203 9.35 21.26 19.54
C LYS A 203 9.10 20.37 20.76
N GLU A 204 7.89 20.38 21.31
CA GLU A 204 7.50 19.56 22.46
C GLU A 204 7.66 18.05 22.16
N VAL A 205 7.30 17.61 20.96
CA VAL A 205 7.46 16.22 20.54
C VAL A 205 8.94 15.88 20.38
N GLN A 206 9.74 16.80 19.82
CA GLN A 206 11.19 16.61 19.70
C GLN A 206 11.83 16.42 21.08
N GLU A 207 11.49 17.26 22.07
CA GLU A 207 11.99 17.14 23.45
C GLU A 207 11.61 15.79 24.07
N GLU A 208 10.35 15.37 23.94
CA GLU A 208 9.90 14.05 24.41
C GLU A 208 10.65 12.88 23.74
N GLN A 209 11.05 13.04 22.48
CA GLN A 209 11.80 12.00 21.78
C GLN A 209 13.28 11.99 22.16
N LYS A 210 13.89 13.08 22.65
CA LYS A 210 15.36 13.20 22.83
C LYS A 210 15.96 12.03 23.61
N ASN A 211 15.34 11.65 24.72
CA ASN A 211 15.85 10.61 25.62
C ASN A 211 15.49 9.17 25.19
N LYS A 212 14.73 9.00 24.11
CA LYS A 212 14.38 7.65 23.62
C LYS A 212 15.52 7.09 22.78
N LYS A 213 15.81 5.80 22.98
CA LYS A 213 16.86 5.06 22.24
C LYS A 213 16.48 4.80 20.78
N MET A 214 15.19 4.59 20.51
CA MET A 214 14.68 4.29 19.19
C MET A 214 14.02 5.53 18.58
N GLY A 215 14.06 5.64 17.26
CA GLY A 215 13.21 6.57 16.51
C GLY A 215 11.73 6.18 16.54
N LEU A 216 10.90 6.91 15.81
CA LEU A 216 9.45 6.67 15.76
C LEU A 216 9.06 5.61 14.71
N SER A 217 9.78 5.57 13.59
CA SER A 217 9.53 4.69 12.44
C SER A 217 10.78 4.65 11.54
N VAL A 218 10.74 3.92 10.43
CA VAL A 218 11.84 3.89 9.44
C VAL A 218 12.18 5.29 8.93
N GLY A 219 11.21 6.04 8.38
CA GLY A 219 11.50 7.39 7.86
C GLY A 219 11.59 8.48 8.94
N HIS A 220 11.09 8.22 10.15
CA HIS A 220 11.25 9.12 11.30
C HIS A 220 12.18 8.47 12.34
N HIS A 221 13.35 8.02 11.90
CA HIS A 221 14.35 7.40 12.76
C HIS A 221 15.11 8.43 13.62
N LEU A 222 15.09 9.72 13.24
CA LEU A 222 15.66 10.83 14.02
C LEU A 222 17.17 10.68 14.31
N GLY A 223 17.91 10.03 13.40
CA GLY A 223 19.33 9.69 13.62
C GLY A 223 19.58 8.59 14.65
N LYS A 224 18.52 7.92 15.12
CA LYS A 224 18.55 6.86 16.14
C LYS A 224 18.31 5.49 15.50
N SER A 225 18.32 4.44 16.32
CA SER A 225 17.96 3.09 15.90
C SER A 225 16.50 3.03 15.42
N ILE A 226 16.27 2.36 14.30
CA ILE A 226 14.92 2.12 13.76
C ILE A 226 14.20 1.08 14.64
N PRO A 227 12.94 1.29 15.05
CA PRO A 227 12.15 0.27 15.73
C PRO A 227 12.08 -1.02 14.91
N THR A 228 12.40 -2.15 15.54
CA THR A 228 12.42 -3.47 14.89
C THR A 228 11.11 -3.74 14.17
N ASP A 229 11.21 -4.19 12.92
CA ASP A 229 10.09 -4.58 12.05
C ASP A 229 8.98 -3.54 11.92
N ASN A 230 9.29 -2.24 12.06
CA ASN A 230 8.30 -1.16 12.00
C ASN A 230 7.36 -1.19 10.77
N GLN A 231 7.83 -1.74 9.64
CA GLN A 231 7.08 -1.84 8.38
C GLN A 231 6.65 -3.29 8.04
N VAL A 232 6.97 -4.25 8.91
CA VAL A 232 6.61 -5.67 8.72
C VAL A 232 5.73 -6.23 9.83
N LYS A 233 5.75 -5.64 11.02
CA LYS A 233 5.01 -6.08 12.21
C LYS A 233 4.30 -4.92 12.90
N ALA A 234 3.04 -5.13 13.24
CA ALA A 234 2.29 -4.20 14.07
C ALA A 234 2.82 -4.26 15.51
N LYS A 235 2.70 -3.15 16.25
CA LYS A 235 3.01 -3.16 17.68
C LYS A 235 1.99 -4.03 18.41
N LYS A 236 2.49 -4.92 19.28
CA LYS A 236 1.66 -5.66 20.23
C LYS A 236 1.14 -4.73 21.32
#